data_AF-A0A839S1T1-F1
#
_entry.id   AF-A0A839S1T1-F1
#
_cell.length_a   1.000
_cell.length_b   1.000
_cell.length_c   1.000
_cell.angle_alpha   90.00
_cell.angle_beta   90.00
_cell.angle_gamma   90.00
#
_symmetry.space_group_name_H-M   'P 1'
#
loop_
_entity.id
_entity.type
_entity.pdbx_description
1 polymer ?
#
loop_
_entity_poly.entity_id
_entity_poly.type
_entity_poly.pdbx_seq_one_letter_code
_entity_poly.pdbx_strand_id
1 'polypeptide(L)'
;MTMLLGLLLALVGGLGSAAPAVGAEQAAPVAAQAACGDTSGFETTPLGSLPPEATDTYELIRSDGPYPYPEDDTVFQNREGLLPDCDEGYYREYTVETPGLDHRGARRIVAGSDGEYFYTDDHYASFVLIDTGDGGTPPPQEPECGDTSALDTVALSSLSQDAQAVVADAKGGATGTTYENREGVLPDCEAGYYRLFEVGAQDRVISGEGGEIVYTPDHYSTFQAVDVDA
;
A
#
# COMPACT_ATOMS: atom_id res chain seq x y z
N MET A 1 -68.98 47.01 -61.44
CA MET A 1 -69.93 47.33 -60.35
C MET A 1 -69.15 47.31 -59.05
N THR A 2 -69.14 48.44 -58.37
CA THR A 2 -68.61 48.70 -57.02
C THR A 2 -69.02 47.70 -55.94
N MET A 3 -68.15 47.49 -54.95
CA MET A 3 -68.36 47.47 -53.47
C MET A 3 -67.34 46.52 -52.81
N LEU A 4 -66.38 46.96 -51.99
CA LEU A 4 -66.40 47.57 -50.66
C LEU A 4 -66.89 46.63 -49.52
N LEU A 5 -66.08 46.59 -48.45
CA LEU A 5 -66.38 46.23 -47.05
C LEU A 5 -66.27 44.73 -46.67
N GLY A 6 -65.64 44.32 -45.58
CA GLY A 6 -65.17 45.07 -44.41
C GLY A 6 -64.17 44.29 -43.54
N LEU A 7 -63.47 45.08 -42.74
CA LEU A 7 -62.54 44.74 -41.68
C LEU A 7 -63.23 43.92 -40.58
N LEU A 8 -62.61 42.82 -40.11
CA LEU A 8 -62.85 42.29 -38.77
C LEU A 8 -61.51 41.89 -38.13
N LEU A 9 -61.10 42.64 -37.10
CA LEU A 9 -60.05 42.27 -36.15
C LEU A 9 -60.54 41.10 -35.30
N ALA A 10 -59.70 40.08 -35.13
CA ALA A 10 -59.77 39.18 -34.00
C ALA A 10 -58.38 39.04 -33.36
N LEU A 11 -58.22 39.68 -32.20
CA LEU A 11 -57.11 39.44 -31.28
C LEU A 11 -57.26 38.04 -30.69
N VAL A 12 -56.20 37.24 -30.71
CA VAL A 12 -55.99 36.14 -29.76
C VAL A 12 -54.54 36.20 -29.30
N GLY A 13 -54.35 36.47 -28.00
CA GLY A 13 -53.08 36.41 -27.31
C GLY A 13 -53.01 35.23 -26.34
N GLY A 14 -51.78 34.82 -26.02
CA GLY A 14 -51.43 33.94 -24.90
C GLY A 14 -51.38 32.46 -25.25
N LEU A 15 -50.47 31.62 -24.76
CA LEU A 15 -49.46 31.68 -23.70
C LEU A 15 -48.34 30.71 -24.13
N GLY A 16 -47.09 31.17 -24.21
CA GLY A 16 -45.94 30.27 -24.40
C GLY A 16 -45.49 29.70 -23.06
N SER A 17 -45.69 28.41 -22.83
CA SER A 17 -45.15 27.71 -21.66
C SER A 17 -43.66 27.48 -21.86
N ALA A 18 -42.82 28.26 -21.17
CA ALA A 18 -41.41 27.93 -21.02
C ALA A 18 -41.28 26.84 -19.94
N ALA A 19 -40.87 25.64 -20.34
CA ALA A 19 -40.48 24.60 -19.40
C ALA A 19 -39.17 25.01 -18.70
N PRO A 20 -39.02 24.80 -17.38
CA PRO A 20 -37.74 25.01 -16.72
C PRO A 20 -36.76 23.95 -17.24
N ALA A 21 -35.60 24.39 -17.71
CA ALA A 21 -34.48 23.51 -17.94
C ALA A 21 -34.00 23.00 -16.58
N VAL A 22 -34.25 21.72 -16.28
CA VAL A 22 -33.59 21.01 -15.19
C VAL A 22 -32.10 21.07 -15.47
N GLY A 23 -31.35 21.73 -14.57
CA GLY A 23 -29.90 21.78 -14.64
C GLY A 23 -29.34 20.37 -14.61
N ALA A 24 -28.45 20.06 -15.54
CA ALA A 24 -27.63 18.86 -15.46
C ALA A 24 -26.78 18.98 -14.19
N GLU A 25 -27.13 18.20 -13.17
CA GLU A 25 -26.30 18.04 -11.99
C GLU A 25 -24.98 17.41 -12.45
N GLN A 26 -23.91 18.18 -12.28
CA GLN A 26 -22.57 17.78 -12.70
C GLN A 26 -22.18 16.58 -11.84
N ALA A 27 -22.05 15.40 -12.46
CA ALA A 27 -21.62 14.19 -11.76
C ALA A 27 -20.29 14.47 -11.06
N ALA A 28 -20.25 14.22 -9.75
CA ALA A 28 -19.02 14.33 -8.98
C ALA A 28 -17.95 13.42 -9.62
N PRO A 29 -16.66 13.82 -9.62
CA PRO A 29 -15.60 12.94 -10.08
C PRO A 29 -15.64 11.66 -9.25
N VAL A 30 -15.82 10.52 -9.91
CA VAL A 30 -15.60 9.21 -9.30
C VAL A 30 -14.13 9.18 -8.91
N ALA A 31 -13.82 9.07 -7.62
CA ALA A 31 -12.44 8.91 -7.18
C ALA A 31 -11.85 7.71 -7.92
N ALA A 32 -10.67 7.89 -8.51
CA ALA A 32 -9.97 6.77 -9.14
C ALA A 32 -9.66 5.73 -8.05
N GLN A 33 -9.99 4.47 -8.32
CA GLN A 33 -9.65 3.35 -7.44
C GLN A 33 -8.12 3.24 -7.32
N ALA A 34 -7.64 2.90 -6.13
CA ALA A 34 -6.21 2.72 -5.88
C ALA A 34 -5.64 1.57 -6.72
N ALA A 35 -4.37 1.65 -7.12
CA ALA A 35 -3.70 0.56 -7.83
C ALA A 35 -3.51 -0.65 -6.90
N CYS A 36 -3.48 -1.88 -7.43
CA CYS A 36 -3.26 -3.09 -6.63
C CYS A 36 -2.08 -2.93 -5.65
N GLY A 37 -2.29 -3.32 -4.38
CA GLY A 37 -1.33 -3.18 -3.28
C GLY A 37 -1.29 -1.79 -2.62
N ASP A 38 -1.80 -0.72 -3.24
CA ASP A 38 -1.80 0.61 -2.63
C ASP A 38 -2.90 0.74 -1.56
N THR A 39 -2.48 0.57 -0.30
CA THR A 39 -3.35 0.67 0.88
C THR A 39 -3.19 1.99 1.64
N SER A 40 -2.43 2.95 1.10
CA SER A 40 -2.11 4.22 1.77
C SER A 40 -3.34 5.09 2.10
N GLY A 41 -4.47 4.83 1.45
CA GLY A 41 -5.73 5.55 1.65
C GLY A 41 -6.63 5.00 2.77
N PHE A 42 -6.27 3.90 3.43
CA PHE A 42 -7.10 3.27 4.45
C PHE A 42 -6.75 3.73 5.86
N GLU A 43 -7.76 3.81 6.74
CA GLU A 43 -7.51 3.86 8.18
C GLU A 43 -7.02 2.49 8.65
N THR A 44 -5.89 2.47 9.34
CA THR A 44 -5.29 1.24 9.89
C THR A 44 -5.73 1.04 11.34
N THR A 45 -6.26 -0.15 11.63
CA THR A 45 -6.69 -0.55 12.98
C THR A 45 -5.93 -1.81 13.40
N PRO A 46 -5.29 -1.84 14.59
CA PRO A 46 -4.69 -3.06 15.11
C PRO A 46 -5.73 -4.17 15.29
N LEU A 47 -5.41 -5.40 14.89
CA LEU A 47 -6.32 -6.56 15.00
C LEU A 47 -6.89 -6.71 16.41
N GLY A 48 -6.05 -6.56 17.44
CA GLY A 48 -6.48 -6.64 18.84
C GLY A 48 -7.42 -5.51 19.30
N SER A 49 -7.68 -4.50 18.47
CA SER A 49 -8.65 -3.42 18.72
C SER A 49 -10.00 -3.67 18.05
N LEU A 50 -10.10 -4.68 17.16
CA LEU A 50 -11.36 -5.13 16.56
C LEU A 50 -12.14 -6.03 17.54
N PRO A 51 -13.41 -6.38 17.25
CA PRO A 51 -14.11 -7.40 18.02
C PRO A 51 -13.29 -8.70 18.09
N PRO A 52 -13.29 -9.42 19.22
CA PRO A 52 -12.44 -10.61 19.41
C PRO A 52 -12.69 -11.70 18.35
N GLU A 53 -13.91 -11.79 17.82
CA GLU A 53 -14.24 -12.73 16.75
C GLU A 53 -13.43 -12.47 15.46
N ALA A 54 -12.95 -11.24 15.23
CA ALA A 54 -12.07 -10.93 14.11
C ALA A 54 -10.70 -11.61 14.26
N THR A 55 -10.18 -11.68 15.50
CA THR A 55 -8.95 -12.43 15.80
C THR A 55 -9.16 -13.93 15.56
N ASP A 56 -10.29 -14.48 16.01
CA ASP A 56 -10.63 -15.90 15.77
C ASP A 56 -10.69 -16.20 14.27
N THR A 57 -11.37 -15.36 13.47
CA THR A 57 -11.41 -15.49 12.01
C THR A 57 -10.03 -15.37 11.39
N TYR A 58 -9.21 -14.42 11.84
CA TYR A 58 -7.84 -14.26 11.36
C TYR A 58 -6.98 -15.51 11.63
N GLU A 59 -7.07 -16.10 12.81
CA GLU A 59 -6.37 -17.34 13.13
C GLU A 59 -6.81 -18.50 12.23
N LEU A 60 -8.10 -18.60 11.90
CA LEU A 60 -8.61 -19.58 10.94
C LEU A 60 -8.04 -19.36 9.53
N ILE A 61 -7.94 -18.10 9.07
CA ILE A 61 -7.34 -17.79 7.76
C ILE A 61 -5.87 -18.26 7.74
N ARG A 62 -5.13 -18.00 8.82
CA ARG A 62 -3.73 -18.44 8.94
C ARG A 62 -3.56 -19.96 8.97
N SER A 63 -4.53 -20.69 9.52
CA SER A 63 -4.50 -22.14 9.61
C SER A 63 -5.14 -22.86 8.42
N ASP A 64 -5.60 -22.12 7.42
CA ASP A 64 -6.39 -22.63 6.28
C ASP A 64 -7.66 -23.38 6.74
N GLY A 65 -8.38 -22.76 7.67
CA GLY A 65 -9.62 -23.27 8.26
C GLY A 65 -9.38 -24.32 9.36
N PRO A 66 -10.38 -25.18 9.64
CA PRO A 66 -11.66 -25.31 8.93
C PRO A 66 -12.57 -24.10 9.11
N TYR A 67 -13.18 -23.62 8.02
CA TYR A 67 -14.06 -22.47 8.07
C TYR A 67 -15.50 -22.82 8.47
N PRO A 68 -16.16 -21.99 9.30
CA PRO A 68 -17.49 -22.28 9.83
C PRO A 68 -18.61 -22.10 8.80
N TYR A 69 -18.44 -21.24 7.79
CA TYR A 69 -19.47 -20.98 6.78
C TYR A 69 -19.03 -21.45 5.38
N PRO A 70 -19.95 -21.96 4.55
CA PRO A 70 -19.63 -22.45 3.21
C PRO A 70 -19.21 -21.34 2.24
N GLU A 71 -19.51 -20.07 2.54
CA GLU A 71 -19.07 -18.92 1.76
C GLU A 71 -17.70 -18.38 2.15
N ASP A 72 -17.12 -18.86 3.25
CA ASP A 72 -15.76 -18.48 3.62
C ASP A 72 -14.77 -19.02 2.59
N ASP A 73 -13.69 -18.28 2.34
CA ASP A 73 -12.67 -18.56 1.30
C ASP A 73 -13.18 -18.43 -0.15
N THR A 74 -14.39 -17.92 -0.34
CA THR A 74 -14.88 -17.58 -1.69
C THR A 74 -14.30 -16.26 -2.18
N VAL A 75 -14.28 -16.07 -3.50
CA VAL A 75 -13.72 -14.87 -4.14
C VAL A 75 -14.58 -13.64 -3.81
N PHE A 76 -13.96 -12.63 -3.23
CA PHE A 76 -14.52 -11.29 -3.11
C PHE A 76 -14.22 -10.50 -4.38
N GLN A 77 -15.27 -10.04 -5.08
CA GLN A 77 -15.13 -9.45 -6.42
C GLN A 77 -14.80 -7.96 -6.42
N ASN A 78 -14.86 -7.29 -5.27
CA ASN A 78 -14.61 -5.85 -5.15
C ASN A 78 -15.37 -5.00 -6.20
N ARG A 79 -16.66 -5.31 -6.43
CA ARG A 79 -17.45 -4.70 -7.53
C ARG A 79 -17.68 -3.21 -7.35
N GLU A 80 -17.77 -2.78 -6.09
CA GLU A 80 -17.95 -1.41 -5.68
C GLU A 80 -16.63 -0.61 -5.75
N GLY A 81 -15.50 -1.28 -5.98
CA GLY A 81 -14.18 -0.67 -6.15
C GLY A 81 -13.66 0.02 -4.90
N LEU A 82 -14.01 -0.49 -3.72
CA LEU A 82 -13.61 0.10 -2.43
C LEU A 82 -12.21 -0.35 -1.99
N LEU A 83 -11.79 -1.55 -2.38
CA LEU A 83 -10.43 -2.04 -2.19
C LEU A 83 -9.55 -1.70 -3.42
N PRO A 84 -8.22 -1.78 -3.33
CA PRO A 84 -7.34 -1.61 -4.49
C PRO A 84 -7.74 -2.48 -5.70
N ASP A 85 -7.49 -1.97 -6.91
CA ASP A 85 -7.84 -2.64 -8.17
C ASP A 85 -6.82 -3.73 -8.50
N CYS A 86 -7.13 -4.97 -8.12
CA CYS A 86 -6.32 -6.17 -8.34
C CYS A 86 -7.04 -7.18 -9.25
N ASP A 87 -6.30 -8.15 -9.78
CA ASP A 87 -6.85 -9.20 -10.65
C ASP A 87 -7.96 -10.03 -9.99
N GLU A 88 -8.84 -10.63 -10.81
CA GLU A 88 -9.91 -11.51 -10.32
C GLU A 88 -9.35 -12.66 -9.48
N GLY A 89 -9.95 -12.88 -8.31
CA GLY A 89 -9.52 -13.93 -7.38
C GLY A 89 -8.43 -13.51 -6.40
N TYR A 90 -7.91 -12.28 -6.50
CA TYR A 90 -6.94 -11.74 -5.56
C TYR A 90 -7.47 -11.68 -4.12
N TYR A 91 -8.74 -11.28 -3.97
CA TYR A 91 -9.40 -11.13 -2.68
C TYR A 91 -10.28 -12.34 -2.32
N ARG A 92 -10.17 -12.79 -1.07
CA ARG A 92 -11.00 -13.82 -0.45
C ARG A 92 -11.82 -13.21 0.69
N GLU A 93 -13.06 -13.64 0.89
CA GLU A 93 -13.87 -13.20 2.04
C GLU A 93 -14.05 -14.27 3.11
N TYR A 94 -14.12 -13.82 4.36
CA TYR A 94 -14.30 -14.66 5.54
C TYR A 94 -15.28 -14.01 6.51
N THR A 95 -16.15 -14.82 7.08
CA THR A 95 -17.14 -14.38 8.06
C THR A 95 -16.48 -14.09 9.39
N VAL A 96 -16.79 -12.93 9.96
CA VAL A 96 -16.51 -12.63 11.37
C VAL A 96 -17.81 -12.80 12.12
N GLU A 97 -17.82 -13.69 13.12
CA GLU A 97 -19.04 -13.99 13.84
C GLU A 97 -19.58 -12.77 14.59
N THR A 98 -20.91 -12.68 14.66
CA THR A 98 -21.59 -11.71 15.51
C THR A 98 -22.35 -12.49 16.58
N PRO A 99 -21.92 -12.43 17.85
CA PRO A 99 -22.53 -13.23 18.91
C PRO A 99 -24.05 -13.05 18.99
N GLY A 100 -24.76 -14.18 19.06
CA GLY A 100 -26.21 -14.22 19.20
C GLY A 100 -27.00 -14.12 17.89
N LEU A 101 -26.35 -14.08 16.73
CA LEU A 101 -27.02 -14.20 15.43
C LEU A 101 -26.96 -15.66 14.94
N ASP A 102 -28.08 -16.14 14.39
CA ASP A 102 -28.19 -17.47 13.77
C ASP A 102 -27.80 -17.46 12.27
N HIS A 103 -27.19 -16.36 11.81
CA HIS A 103 -26.76 -16.14 10.44
C HIS A 103 -25.44 -15.39 10.42
N ARG A 104 -24.74 -15.38 9.27
CA ARG A 104 -23.41 -14.79 9.07
C ARG A 104 -23.26 -13.32 9.50
N GLY A 105 -24.35 -12.57 9.60
CA GLY A 105 -24.31 -11.15 9.98
C GLY A 105 -23.61 -10.31 8.90
N ALA A 106 -23.16 -9.10 9.29
CA ALA A 106 -22.57 -8.13 8.37
C ALA A 106 -21.03 -8.10 8.38
N ARG A 107 -20.40 -8.64 9.43
CA ARG A 107 -18.95 -8.48 9.67
C ARG A 107 -18.13 -9.44 8.83
N ARG A 108 -17.05 -8.97 8.21
CA ARG A 108 -16.17 -9.78 7.38
C ARG A 108 -14.71 -9.37 7.54
N ILE A 109 -13.82 -10.31 7.29
CA ILE A 109 -12.45 -10.03 6.87
C ILE A 109 -12.37 -10.32 5.36
N VAL A 110 -11.75 -9.42 4.61
CA VAL A 110 -11.35 -9.66 3.21
C VAL A 110 -9.83 -9.73 3.17
N ALA A 111 -9.28 -10.86 2.72
CA ALA A 111 -7.83 -11.07 2.61
C ALA A 111 -7.37 -10.89 1.17
N GLY A 112 -6.34 -10.07 0.96
CA GLY A 112 -5.56 -9.98 -0.26
C GLY A 112 -4.51 -11.08 -0.33
N SER A 113 -4.12 -11.47 -1.55
CA SER A 113 -3.16 -12.54 -1.77
C SER A 113 -1.72 -12.18 -1.34
N ASP A 114 -1.40 -10.88 -1.25
CA ASP A 114 -0.09 -10.41 -0.78
C ASP A 114 -0.05 -10.13 0.73
N GLY A 115 -1.09 -10.54 1.46
CA GLY A 115 -1.10 -10.54 2.92
C GLY A 115 -1.74 -9.31 3.55
N GLU A 116 -2.47 -8.49 2.77
CA GLU A 116 -3.32 -7.44 3.32
C GLU A 116 -4.63 -8.02 3.86
N TYR A 117 -5.08 -7.51 5.00
CA TYR A 117 -6.38 -7.87 5.56
C TYR A 117 -7.22 -6.62 5.76
N PHE A 118 -8.47 -6.65 5.31
CA PHE A 118 -9.43 -5.58 5.47
C PHE A 118 -10.60 -6.05 6.33
N TYR A 119 -11.02 -5.23 7.28
CA TYR A 119 -12.21 -5.49 8.08
C TYR A 119 -13.36 -4.59 7.65
N THR A 120 -14.55 -5.18 7.57
CA THR A 120 -15.83 -4.46 7.42
C THR A 120 -16.79 -4.94 8.50
N ASP A 121 -17.51 -4.03 9.13
CA ASP A 121 -18.60 -4.33 10.06
C ASP A 121 -20.00 -4.07 9.47
N ASP A 122 -20.05 -3.57 8.24
CA ASP A 122 -21.24 -3.02 7.58
C ASP A 122 -21.57 -3.72 6.24
N HIS A 123 -21.08 -4.94 6.04
CA HIS A 123 -21.32 -5.76 4.86
C HIS A 123 -20.81 -5.08 3.58
N TYR A 124 -19.52 -4.75 3.58
CA TYR A 124 -18.75 -4.19 2.46
C TYR A 124 -19.11 -2.76 2.08
N ALA A 125 -19.75 -1.98 2.96
CA ALA A 125 -20.04 -0.57 2.71
C ALA A 125 -18.82 0.32 3.03
N SER A 126 -17.99 -0.10 3.99
CA SER A 126 -16.71 0.53 4.33
C SER A 126 -15.69 -0.50 4.83
N PHE A 127 -14.42 -0.12 4.80
CA PHE A 127 -13.31 -0.97 5.20
C PHE A 127 -12.28 -0.19 6.02
N VAL A 128 -11.67 -0.89 6.98
CA VAL A 128 -10.40 -0.50 7.61
C VAL A 128 -9.34 -1.52 7.26
N LEU A 129 -8.08 -1.09 7.18
CA LEU A 129 -6.93 -1.96 7.05
C LEU A 129 -6.59 -2.56 8.42
N ILE A 130 -6.36 -3.86 8.49
CA ILE A 130 -6.03 -4.54 9.74
C ILE A 130 -4.51 -4.57 9.89
N ASP A 131 -3.97 -4.02 10.97
CA ASP A 131 -2.59 -4.27 11.39
C ASP A 131 -2.56 -5.53 12.25
N THR A 132 -2.06 -6.64 11.70
CA THR A 132 -2.05 -7.93 12.40
C THR A 132 -0.86 -8.09 13.34
N GLY A 133 0.09 -7.14 13.34
CA GLY A 133 1.25 -7.11 14.24
C GLY A 133 2.27 -8.24 14.05
N ASP A 134 2.08 -9.12 13.07
CA ASP A 134 2.92 -10.29 12.78
C ASP A 134 3.53 -10.25 11.37
N GLY A 135 3.46 -9.09 10.71
CA GLY A 135 3.93 -8.86 9.34
C GLY A 135 2.85 -9.03 8.27
N GLY A 136 1.59 -9.31 8.64
CA GLY A 136 0.45 -9.19 7.73
C GLY A 136 -0.03 -7.75 7.62
N THR A 137 0.10 -7.17 6.42
CA THR A 137 -0.31 -5.82 5.94
C THR A 137 0.75 -4.73 6.15
N PRO A 138 1.10 -3.80 5.20
CA PRO A 138 0.75 -3.55 3.78
C PRO A 138 1.75 -4.28 2.82
N PRO A 139 1.83 -4.06 1.48
CA PRO A 139 3.08 -4.36 0.77
C PRO A 139 4.23 -3.82 1.63
N PRO A 140 5.37 -4.54 1.75
CA PRO A 140 6.45 -4.09 2.61
C PRO A 140 6.63 -2.61 2.32
N GLN A 141 6.45 -1.76 3.34
CA GLN A 141 6.87 -0.37 3.21
C GLN A 141 8.27 -0.51 2.62
N GLU A 142 8.47 0.01 1.40
CA GLU A 142 9.79 -0.10 0.77
C GLU A 142 10.78 0.28 1.86
N PRO A 143 11.73 -0.62 2.19
CA PRO A 143 12.52 -0.49 3.41
C PRO A 143 13.03 0.94 3.48
N GLU A 144 12.86 1.59 4.64
CA GLU A 144 13.19 3.01 4.73
C GLU A 144 14.60 3.22 4.20
N CYS A 145 14.81 4.31 3.48
CA CYS A 145 16.12 4.60 2.91
C CYS A 145 17.21 4.47 4.00
N GLY A 146 18.19 3.60 3.76
CA GLY A 146 19.24 3.27 4.73
C GLY A 146 18.98 2.09 5.66
N ASP A 147 17.82 1.43 5.58
CA ASP A 147 17.56 0.21 6.34
C ASP A 147 18.40 -0.97 5.81
N THR A 148 19.40 -1.38 6.61
CA THR A 148 20.26 -2.52 6.31
C THR A 148 19.89 -3.77 7.11
N SER A 149 18.73 -3.81 7.77
CA SER A 149 18.33 -4.90 8.67
C SER A 149 18.17 -6.26 7.98
N ALA A 150 17.99 -6.26 6.66
CA ALA A 150 17.91 -7.47 5.84
C ALA A 150 19.29 -8.07 5.49
N LEU A 151 20.40 -7.35 5.74
CA LEU A 151 21.74 -7.84 5.43
C LEU A 151 22.31 -8.68 6.58
N ASP A 152 23.14 -9.67 6.22
CA ASP A 152 24.02 -10.31 7.20
C ASP A 152 24.93 -9.25 7.85
N THR A 153 25.17 -9.39 9.15
CA THR A 153 26.00 -8.43 9.90
C THR A 153 27.43 -8.92 10.03
N VAL A 154 28.40 -8.01 9.91
CA VAL A 154 29.82 -8.25 10.13
C VAL A 154 30.38 -7.24 11.14
N ALA A 155 31.12 -7.72 12.14
CA ALA A 155 31.75 -6.82 13.12
C ALA A 155 32.90 -6.04 12.48
N LEU A 156 32.99 -4.73 12.73
CA LEU A 156 34.08 -3.88 12.22
C LEU A 156 35.47 -4.45 12.56
N SER A 157 35.62 -4.97 13.78
CA SER A 157 36.86 -5.57 14.27
C SER A 157 37.31 -6.82 13.49
N SER A 158 36.39 -7.47 12.75
CA SER A 158 36.66 -8.64 11.92
C SER A 158 37.10 -8.30 10.49
N LEU A 159 36.92 -7.04 10.06
CA LEU A 159 37.32 -6.57 8.74
C LEU A 159 38.85 -6.41 8.65
N SER A 160 39.37 -6.29 7.42
CA SER A 160 40.80 -5.97 7.21
C SER A 160 41.15 -4.59 7.79
N GLN A 161 42.43 -4.34 8.11
CA GLN A 161 42.86 -3.03 8.62
C GLN A 161 42.56 -1.89 7.63
N ASP A 162 42.71 -2.16 6.33
CA ASP A 162 42.41 -1.20 5.28
C ASP A 162 40.90 -0.89 5.24
N ALA A 163 40.04 -1.92 5.32
CA ALA A 163 38.59 -1.74 5.40
C ALA A 163 38.19 -0.95 6.64
N GLN A 164 38.79 -1.26 7.81
CA GLN A 164 38.54 -0.52 9.05
C GLN A 164 38.90 0.97 8.92
N ALA A 165 40.02 1.28 8.27
CA ALA A 165 40.43 2.66 8.02
C ALA A 165 39.45 3.38 7.08
N VAL A 166 39.00 2.73 6.00
CA VAL A 166 38.01 3.30 5.07
C VAL A 166 36.66 3.54 5.76
N VAL A 167 36.19 2.61 6.61
CA VAL A 167 34.98 2.82 7.41
C VAL A 167 35.13 4.04 8.33
N ALA A 168 36.29 4.21 8.98
CA ALA A 168 36.55 5.37 9.83
C ALA A 168 36.54 6.69 9.03
N ASP A 169 37.14 6.72 7.84
CA ASP A 169 37.15 7.88 6.95
C ASP A 169 35.74 8.22 6.46
N ALA A 170 34.96 7.21 6.04
CA ALA A 170 33.56 7.38 5.60
C ALA A 170 32.70 7.98 6.72
N LYS A 171 32.76 7.42 7.93
CA LYS A 171 32.08 7.98 9.12
C LYS A 171 32.59 9.37 9.51
N GLY A 172 33.85 9.66 9.20
CA GLY A 172 34.48 10.97 9.38
C GLY A 172 34.06 12.02 8.36
N GLY A 173 33.19 11.67 7.39
CA GLY A 173 32.71 12.59 6.35
C GLY A 173 33.64 12.72 5.15
N ALA A 174 34.54 11.75 4.92
CA ALA A 174 35.31 11.69 3.69
C ALA A 174 34.37 11.64 2.47
N THR A 175 34.80 12.25 1.36
CA THR A 175 33.99 12.27 0.13
C THR A 175 34.23 11.01 -0.69
N GLY A 176 33.27 10.08 -0.70
CA GLY A 176 33.25 8.94 -1.62
C GLY A 176 32.79 9.34 -3.04
N THR A 177 32.60 8.37 -3.93
CA THR A 177 31.83 8.53 -5.18
C THR A 177 30.37 8.16 -4.97
N THR A 178 29.47 8.46 -5.90
CA THR A 178 28.07 7.98 -5.79
C THR A 178 28.05 6.47 -6.00
N TYR A 179 27.42 5.75 -5.06
CA TYR A 179 27.07 4.34 -5.28
C TYR A 179 25.76 4.29 -6.07
N GLU A 180 25.79 3.63 -7.22
CA GLU A 180 24.62 3.38 -8.04
C GLU A 180 24.11 1.98 -7.66
N ASN A 181 23.01 1.89 -6.91
CA ASN A 181 22.41 0.65 -6.40
C ASN A 181 21.82 -0.23 -7.53
N ARG A 182 22.66 -0.67 -8.47
CA ARG A 182 22.25 -1.43 -9.65
C ARG A 182 21.94 -2.89 -9.32
N GLU A 183 22.53 -3.38 -8.23
CA GLU A 183 22.28 -4.70 -7.71
C GLU A 183 20.89 -4.80 -7.05
N GLY A 184 20.30 -3.67 -6.64
CA GLY A 184 19.00 -3.63 -5.96
C GLY A 184 19.00 -4.31 -4.60
N VAL A 185 20.18 -4.40 -3.95
CA VAL A 185 20.34 -5.06 -2.65
C VAL A 185 20.05 -4.11 -1.50
N LEU A 186 20.45 -2.84 -1.63
CA LEU A 186 20.10 -1.80 -0.66
C LEU A 186 18.72 -1.21 -0.99
N PRO A 187 18.03 -0.60 -0.02
CA PRO A 187 16.81 0.16 -0.29
C PRO A 187 17.01 1.26 -1.34
N ASP A 188 15.96 1.56 -2.10
CA ASP A 188 15.99 2.69 -3.04
C ASP A 188 15.90 4.02 -2.29
N CYS A 189 16.77 4.96 -2.67
CA CYS A 189 17.00 6.22 -1.97
C CYS A 189 17.11 7.39 -2.95
N GLU A 190 17.11 8.63 -2.42
CA GLU A 190 17.43 9.80 -3.23
C GLU A 190 18.83 9.67 -3.86
N ALA A 191 18.97 10.13 -5.10
CA ALA A 191 20.23 10.07 -5.83
C ALA A 191 21.37 10.74 -5.04
N GLY A 192 22.43 9.99 -4.77
CA GLY A 192 23.58 10.48 -4.02
C GLY A 192 23.61 10.09 -2.54
N TYR A 193 22.51 9.53 -2.01
CA TYR A 193 22.40 9.09 -0.63
C TYR A 193 23.50 8.10 -0.24
N TYR A 194 23.71 7.06 -1.06
CA TYR A 194 24.81 6.12 -0.85
C TYR A 194 26.11 6.60 -1.49
N ARG A 195 27.19 6.60 -0.70
CA ARG A 195 28.55 6.91 -1.12
C ARG A 195 29.41 5.65 -1.14
N LEU A 196 30.15 5.46 -2.21
CA LEU A 196 31.07 4.34 -2.41
C LEU A 196 32.51 4.76 -2.07
N PHE A 197 33.21 3.89 -1.37
CA PHE A 197 34.62 4.01 -1.05
C PHE A 197 35.35 2.72 -1.47
N GLU A 198 36.45 2.87 -2.18
CA GLU A 198 37.31 1.74 -2.52
C GLU A 198 38.19 1.38 -1.34
N VAL A 199 38.17 0.11 -0.94
CA VAL A 199 39.14 -0.43 0.02
C VAL A 199 40.33 -0.99 -0.73
N GLY A 200 40.08 -1.90 -1.66
CA GLY A 200 41.08 -2.53 -2.50
C GLY A 200 40.55 -2.88 -3.88
N ALA A 201 41.13 -3.89 -4.52
CA ALA A 201 40.77 -4.26 -5.89
C ALA A 201 39.38 -4.91 -5.99
N GLN A 202 38.87 -5.49 -4.89
CA GLN A 202 37.60 -6.24 -4.86
C GLN A 202 36.65 -5.67 -3.83
N ASP A 203 37.17 -5.30 -2.68
CA ASP A 203 36.39 -4.87 -1.54
C ASP A 203 36.03 -3.38 -1.59
N ARG A 204 34.83 -3.08 -1.10
CA ARG A 204 34.21 -1.76 -1.10
C ARG A 204 33.51 -1.52 0.22
N VAL A 205 33.49 -0.27 0.64
CA VAL A 205 32.62 0.23 1.71
C VAL A 205 31.59 1.15 1.06
N ILE A 206 30.33 1.01 1.44
CA ILE A 206 29.24 1.88 1.07
C ILE A 206 28.73 2.52 2.37
N SER A 207 28.58 3.84 2.39
CA SER A 207 27.96 4.57 3.50
C SER A 207 26.72 5.30 3.03
N GLY A 208 25.65 5.30 3.81
CA GLY A 208 24.50 6.17 3.55
C GLY A 208 24.51 7.43 4.41
N GLU A 209 23.65 8.40 4.08
CA GLU A 209 23.54 9.66 4.85
C GLU A 209 22.96 9.45 6.25
N GLY A 210 22.23 8.36 6.48
CA GLY A 210 21.74 7.92 7.79
C GLY A 210 22.84 7.41 8.73
N GLY A 211 24.05 7.18 8.22
CA GLY A 211 25.23 6.75 8.99
C GLY A 211 25.45 5.24 9.01
N GLU A 212 24.60 4.46 8.36
CA GLU A 212 24.79 3.05 8.09
C GLU A 212 26.03 2.80 7.22
N ILE A 213 26.68 1.67 7.46
CA ILE A 213 27.89 1.23 6.77
C ILE A 213 27.67 -0.18 6.25
N VAL A 214 27.93 -0.40 4.96
CA VAL A 214 27.82 -1.69 4.30
C VAL A 214 29.17 -2.05 3.68
N TYR A 215 29.58 -3.30 3.85
CA TYR A 215 30.82 -3.84 3.30
C TYR A 215 30.51 -4.88 2.22
N THR A 216 31.19 -4.77 1.08
CA THR A 216 31.10 -5.70 -0.05
C THR A 216 32.51 -6.29 -0.25
N PRO A 217 32.82 -7.51 0.21
CA PRO A 217 34.17 -8.07 0.11
C PRO A 217 34.56 -8.53 -1.29
N ASP A 218 33.59 -8.71 -2.18
CA ASP A 218 33.72 -9.48 -3.42
C ASP A 218 33.08 -8.76 -4.62
N HIS A 219 33.27 -7.44 -4.68
CA HIS A 219 32.87 -6.60 -5.79
C HIS A 219 31.36 -6.70 -6.08
N TYR A 220 30.55 -6.39 -5.06
CA TYR A 220 29.08 -6.34 -5.10
C TYR A 220 28.39 -7.71 -5.25
N SER A 221 29.09 -8.82 -5.01
CA SER A 221 28.44 -10.15 -5.02
C SER A 221 27.77 -10.46 -3.68
N THR A 222 28.31 -9.93 -2.58
CA THR A 222 27.77 -10.00 -1.23
C THR A 222 27.79 -8.64 -0.55
N PHE A 223 26.81 -8.40 0.32
CA PHE A 223 26.65 -7.17 1.08
C PHE A 223 26.42 -7.52 2.54
N GLN A 224 27.16 -6.86 3.43
CA GLN A 224 27.05 -7.08 4.87
C GLN A 224 26.94 -5.74 5.59
N ALA A 225 25.97 -5.61 6.49
CA ALA A 225 25.89 -4.46 7.38
C ALA A 225 27.08 -4.51 8.36
N VAL A 226 27.82 -3.42 8.48
CA VAL A 226 28.95 -3.34 9.42
C VAL A 226 28.44 -2.91 10.78
N ASP A 227 28.54 -3.80 11.75
CA ASP A 227 28.38 -3.44 13.16
C ASP A 227 29.64 -2.71 13.63
N VAL A 228 29.50 -1.40 13.77
CA VAL A 228 30.58 -0.48 14.13
C VAL A 228 30.81 -0.41 15.64
N ASP A 229 29.88 -0.94 16.44
CA ASP A 229 29.92 -0.88 17.90
C ASP A 229 30.29 -2.24 18.55
N ALA A 230 30.37 -3.31 17.76
CA ALA A 230 30.75 -4.68 18.18
C ALA A 230 32.25 -4.95 18.37
#